data_AF-A0A853JG52-F1
#
_entry.id   AF-A0A853JG52-F1
#
_cell.length_a   1.000
_cell.length_b   1.000
_cell.length_c   1.000
_cell.angle_alpha   90.00
_cell.angle_beta   90.00
_cell.angle_gamma   90.00
#
_symmetry.space_group_name_H-M   'P 1'
#
loop_
_entity.id
_entity.type
_entity.pdbx_description
1 polymer ?
#
loop_
_entity_poly.entity_id
_entity_poly.type
_entity_poly.pdbx_seq_one_letter_code
_entity_poly.pdbx_strand_id
1 'polypeptide(L)'
;MTIALSALLLAACGAQPTEAGATAAGDAAPAPAPTFADKMAGMVTAASPLSDPRGEVMAALERMLAADSYVAEIETGAGTMTLEHVAPDRFRMTLPDGITQTIVGDRMYMRMQGQTMELPLQEGMLEEMRDRGRIAARQERASFESLGADSVAGAPARKYRMTHEDPADPPATLWIGDDGYPLQMQVAGDDAQGPTTIRYSRFDDPAIRIERPN
;
A
#
# COMPACT_ATOMS: atom_id res chain seq x y z
N MET A 1 2.58 15.18 -19.84
CA MET A 1 3.37 14.03 -20.30
C MET A 1 2.69 12.80 -19.73
N THR A 2 1.90 12.14 -20.56
CA THR A 2 0.85 11.20 -20.16
C THR A 2 1.41 9.80 -20.35
N ILE A 3 1.61 9.05 -19.27
CA ILE A 3 1.89 7.61 -19.37
C ILE A 3 0.61 6.91 -18.94
N ALA A 4 -0.30 6.82 -19.90
CA ALA A 4 -1.41 5.89 -19.88
C ALA A 4 -0.85 4.52 -20.26
N LEU A 5 -0.83 3.59 -19.33
CA LEU A 5 -0.59 2.18 -19.62
C LEU A 5 -1.95 1.49 -19.64
N SER A 6 -2.69 1.67 -20.74
CA SER A 6 -3.95 0.99 -20.97
C SER A 6 -3.75 -0.33 -21.71
N ALA A 7 -4.65 -1.26 -21.40
CA ALA A 7 -5.12 -2.38 -22.21
C ALA A 7 -4.33 -3.72 -22.16
N LEU A 8 -5.01 -4.76 -21.67
CA LEU A 8 -5.48 -5.91 -22.44
C LEU A 8 -6.31 -6.91 -21.57
N LEU A 9 -7.44 -7.36 -22.16
CA LEU A 9 -8.17 -8.64 -21.96
C LEU A 9 -9.35 -8.64 -20.97
N LEU A 10 -10.61 -8.60 -21.43
CA LEU A 10 -11.41 -9.63 -22.14
C LEU A 10 -11.59 -10.97 -21.40
N ALA A 11 -12.83 -11.16 -20.98
CA ALA A 11 -13.67 -12.36 -21.16
C ALA A 11 -13.48 -13.57 -20.21
N ALA A 12 -14.42 -13.62 -19.26
CA ALA A 12 -15.40 -14.70 -19.06
C ALA A 12 -14.94 -16.08 -18.56
N CYS A 13 -15.36 -16.38 -17.32
CA CYS A 13 -16.04 -17.60 -16.83
C CYS A 13 -16.18 -17.41 -15.30
N GLY A 14 -17.33 -17.37 -14.63
CA GLY A 14 -18.58 -18.07 -14.86
C GLY A 14 -18.59 -19.39 -14.08
N ALA A 15 -19.00 -19.40 -12.80
CA ALA A 15 -19.71 -20.51 -12.13
C ALA A 15 -19.93 -20.26 -10.62
N GLN A 16 -21.19 -20.11 -10.21
CA GLN A 16 -21.67 -20.44 -8.87
C GLN A 16 -21.88 -21.96 -8.75
N PRO A 17 -21.87 -22.51 -7.53
CA PRO A 17 -22.80 -23.59 -7.22
C PRO A 17 -23.72 -23.31 -6.02
N THR A 18 -24.94 -23.81 -6.19
CA THR A 18 -26.13 -23.78 -5.33
C THR A 18 -26.06 -24.80 -4.18
N GLU A 19 -26.88 -24.48 -3.15
CA GLU A 19 -27.25 -25.16 -1.92
C GLU A 19 -27.56 -26.67 -1.95
N ALA A 20 -27.36 -27.32 -0.80
CA ALA A 20 -28.26 -28.27 -0.09
C ALA A 20 -27.51 -28.84 1.14
N GLY A 21 -28.03 -29.06 2.34
CA GLY A 21 -29.35 -28.93 2.95
C GLY A 21 -29.33 -29.65 4.32
N ALA A 22 -30.27 -29.26 5.22
CA ALA A 22 -30.85 -30.01 6.37
C ALA A 22 -29.91 -30.58 7.47
N THR A 23 -30.21 -30.67 8.78
CA THR A 23 -31.32 -30.34 9.70
C THR A 23 -30.79 -30.71 11.10
N ALA A 24 -31.12 -29.96 12.17
CA ALA A 24 -31.47 -30.52 13.48
C ALA A 24 -31.78 -29.39 14.48
N ALA A 25 -33.00 -29.44 15.03
CA ALA A 25 -33.44 -28.61 16.14
C ALA A 25 -32.92 -29.19 17.47
N GLY A 26 -32.42 -28.32 18.34
CA GLY A 26 -32.10 -28.60 19.74
C GLY A 26 -32.69 -27.50 20.60
N ASP A 27 -33.69 -27.87 21.39
CA ASP A 27 -34.43 -27.05 22.35
C ASP A 27 -33.48 -26.52 23.45
N ALA A 28 -33.38 -25.19 23.57
CA ALA A 28 -32.64 -24.53 24.63
C ALA A 28 -33.50 -23.40 25.24
N ALA A 29 -33.64 -23.46 26.56
CA ALA A 29 -34.44 -22.58 27.40
C ALA A 29 -34.22 -21.07 27.13
N PRO A 30 -35.25 -20.21 27.32
CA PRO A 30 -35.14 -18.79 27.00
C PRO A 30 -34.18 -18.09 27.94
N ALA A 31 -33.06 -17.60 27.40
CA ALA A 31 -32.18 -16.67 28.08
C ALA A 31 -32.92 -15.37 28.41
N PRO A 32 -32.63 -14.71 29.55
CA PRO A 32 -33.24 -13.43 29.88
C PRO A 32 -32.89 -12.39 28.81
N ALA A 33 -33.90 -11.63 28.38
CA ALA A 33 -33.70 -10.57 27.39
C ALA A 33 -32.67 -9.56 27.91
N PRO A 34 -31.69 -9.15 27.08
CA PRO A 34 -30.69 -8.15 27.48
C PRO A 34 -31.41 -6.86 27.84
N THR A 35 -31.06 -6.32 29.01
CA THR A 35 -31.67 -5.08 29.49
C THR A 35 -31.30 -3.92 28.56
N PHE A 36 -32.05 -2.83 28.60
CA PHE A 36 -31.68 -1.61 27.86
C PHE A 36 -30.28 -1.12 28.25
N ALA A 37 -29.82 -1.42 29.47
CA ALA A 37 -28.45 -1.17 29.93
C ALA A 37 -27.41 -2.06 29.24
N ASP A 38 -27.69 -3.35 29.01
CA ASP A 38 -26.82 -4.24 28.21
C ASP A 38 -26.80 -3.84 26.72
N LYS A 39 -27.94 -3.41 26.18
CA LYS A 39 -28.01 -2.86 24.83
C LYS A 39 -27.28 -1.52 24.69
N MET A 40 -27.31 -0.68 25.72
CA MET A 40 -26.57 0.60 25.75
C MET A 40 -25.07 0.38 26.02
N ALA A 41 -24.68 -0.60 26.85
CA ALA A 41 -23.28 -0.98 27.06
C ALA A 41 -22.66 -1.58 25.79
N GLY A 42 -23.43 -2.34 25.00
CA GLY A 42 -23.04 -2.79 23.66
C GLY A 42 -22.99 -1.68 22.60
N MET A 43 -23.76 -0.60 22.77
CA MET A 43 -23.71 0.58 21.88
C MET A 43 -22.61 1.59 22.26
N VAL A 44 -22.03 1.49 23.47
CA VAL A 44 -20.90 2.31 23.95
C VAL A 44 -19.57 1.56 23.77
N THR A 45 -19.46 0.71 22.74
CA THR A 45 -18.15 0.19 22.25
C THR A 45 -18.05 0.27 20.71
N ALA A 46 -18.76 1.21 20.10
CA ALA A 46 -18.70 1.44 18.64
C ALA A 46 -18.63 2.92 18.26
N ALA A 47 -18.09 3.75 19.15
CA ALA A 47 -17.68 5.11 18.85
C ALA A 47 -16.35 5.36 19.54
N SER A 48 -15.26 4.85 18.93
CA SER A 48 -13.94 5.39 19.21
C SER A 48 -14.01 6.90 18.95
N PRO A 49 -13.55 7.75 19.88
CA PRO A 49 -13.60 9.19 19.71
C PRO A 49 -12.81 9.55 18.45
N LEU A 50 -13.50 10.15 17.47
CA LEU A 50 -12.90 10.86 16.32
C LEU A 50 -11.66 10.15 15.74
N SER A 51 -11.81 8.95 15.17
CA SER A 51 -10.82 8.54 14.17
C SER A 51 -10.79 9.63 13.12
N ASP A 52 -9.63 10.24 12.89
CA ASP A 52 -9.35 11.12 11.77
C ASP A 52 -8.58 10.27 10.74
N PRO A 53 -9.27 9.59 9.81
CA PRO A 53 -8.63 8.70 8.85
C PRO A 53 -7.52 9.39 8.06
N ARG A 54 -7.69 10.69 7.79
CA ARG A 54 -6.69 11.48 7.08
C ARG A 54 -5.48 11.72 7.95
N GLY A 55 -5.68 12.20 9.18
CA GLY A 55 -4.58 12.42 10.12
C GLY A 55 -3.73 11.17 10.34
N GLU A 56 -4.39 10.01 10.49
CA GLU A 56 -3.70 8.72 10.67
C GLU A 56 -2.92 8.29 9.43
N VAL A 57 -3.50 8.43 8.24
CA VAL A 57 -2.81 8.10 6.98
C VAL A 57 -1.65 9.05 6.70
N MET A 58 -1.83 10.35 6.94
CA MET A 58 -0.77 11.35 6.74
C MET A 58 0.38 11.13 7.72
N ALA A 59 0.08 10.83 8.99
CA ALA A 59 1.11 10.50 9.98
C ALA A 59 1.92 9.27 9.58
N ALA A 60 1.28 8.22 9.03
CA ALA A 60 1.98 7.04 8.55
C ALA A 60 2.88 7.31 7.34
N LEU A 61 2.40 8.13 6.40
CA LEU A 61 3.20 8.58 5.25
C LEU A 61 4.41 9.40 5.69
N GLU A 62 4.21 10.36 6.60
CA GLU A 62 5.30 11.17 7.17
C GLU A 62 6.34 10.28 7.87
N ARG A 63 5.88 9.29 8.63
CA ARG A 63 6.74 8.32 9.30
C ARG A 63 7.56 7.51 8.32
N MET A 64 6.94 6.96 7.27
CA MET A 64 7.66 6.24 6.20
C MET A 64 8.70 7.14 5.52
N LEU A 65 8.34 8.39 5.20
CA LEU A 65 9.25 9.34 4.54
C LEU A 65 10.42 9.81 5.43
N ALA A 66 10.30 9.59 6.75
CA ALA A 66 11.33 9.88 7.75
C ALA A 66 12.19 8.66 8.09
N ALA A 67 11.84 7.46 7.62
CA ALA A 67 12.63 6.25 7.84
C ALA A 67 14.00 6.35 7.15
N ASP A 68 15.02 5.80 7.80
CA ASP A 68 16.38 5.74 7.29
C ASP A 68 16.50 4.75 6.13
N SER A 69 15.72 3.68 6.16
CA SER A 69 15.63 2.69 5.08
C SER A 69 14.28 1.98 5.10
N TYR A 70 13.89 1.41 3.95
CA TYR A 70 12.76 0.47 3.83
C TYR A 70 12.87 -0.36 2.56
N VAL A 71 12.12 -1.47 2.51
CA VAL A 71 11.88 -2.27 1.31
C VAL A 71 10.41 -2.18 0.94
N ALA A 72 10.12 -1.93 -0.34
CA ALA A 72 8.80 -2.03 -0.94
C ALA A 72 8.80 -3.14 -2.01
N GLU A 73 8.01 -4.17 -1.80
CA GLU A 73 7.71 -5.19 -2.80
C GLU A 73 6.44 -4.78 -3.55
N ILE A 74 6.55 -4.59 -4.87
CA ILE A 74 5.48 -4.07 -5.71
C ILE A 74 5.07 -5.18 -6.68
N GLU A 75 3.86 -5.68 -6.51
CA GLU A 75 3.22 -6.68 -7.35
C GLU A 75 2.30 -5.98 -8.35
N THR A 76 2.52 -6.26 -9.63
CA THR A 76 1.70 -5.77 -10.75
C THR A 76 1.34 -6.93 -11.67
N GLY A 77 0.43 -6.73 -12.62
CA GLY A 77 0.17 -7.72 -13.67
C GLY A 77 1.41 -8.09 -14.52
N ALA A 78 2.46 -7.25 -14.53
CA ALA A 78 3.72 -7.51 -15.23
C ALA A 78 4.74 -8.32 -14.39
N GLY A 79 4.45 -8.57 -13.12
CA GLY A 79 5.33 -9.27 -12.18
C GLY A 79 5.66 -8.45 -10.94
N THR A 80 6.54 -9.02 -10.11
CA THR A 80 6.98 -8.44 -8.84
C THR A 80 8.30 -7.71 -9.01
N MET A 81 8.34 -6.45 -8.60
CA MET A 81 9.56 -5.65 -8.50
C MET A 81 9.86 -5.30 -7.03
N THR A 82 11.13 -5.10 -6.70
CA THR A 82 11.55 -4.72 -5.35
C THR A 82 12.22 -3.37 -5.40
N LEU A 83 11.77 -2.44 -4.55
CA LEU A 83 12.39 -1.14 -4.31
C LEU A 83 13.02 -1.14 -2.92
N GLU A 84 14.30 -0.89 -2.84
CA GLU A 84 15.01 -0.58 -1.60
C GLU A 84 15.29 0.92 -1.57
N HIS A 85 15.06 1.54 -0.41
CA HIS A 85 15.39 2.93 -0.14
C HIS A 85 16.37 3.01 1.02
N VAL A 86 17.35 3.91 0.89
CA VAL A 86 18.21 4.35 1.99
C VAL A 86 18.31 5.88 1.92
N ALA A 87 17.96 6.56 3.00
CA ALA A 87 18.07 8.01 3.11
C ALA A 87 19.54 8.46 2.98
N PRO A 88 19.79 9.67 2.45
CA PRO A 88 18.83 10.65 1.96
C PRO A 88 18.46 10.51 0.47
N ASP A 89 19.17 9.71 -0.33
CA ASP A 89 19.12 9.82 -1.79
C ASP A 89 19.47 8.52 -2.53
N ARG A 90 19.33 7.36 -1.87
CA ARG A 90 19.72 6.08 -2.46
C ARG A 90 18.52 5.19 -2.69
N PHE A 91 18.43 4.66 -3.91
CA PHE A 91 17.37 3.77 -4.33
C PHE A 91 17.94 2.60 -5.11
N ARG A 92 17.42 1.41 -4.90
CA ARG A 92 17.70 0.24 -5.74
C ARG A 92 16.38 -0.39 -6.13
N MET A 93 16.10 -0.41 -7.43
CA MET A 93 14.95 -1.10 -7.99
C MET A 93 15.41 -2.34 -8.74
N THR A 94 14.83 -3.49 -8.41
CA THR A 94 15.04 -4.76 -9.11
C THR A 94 13.77 -5.13 -9.85
N LEU A 95 13.84 -5.21 -11.18
CA LEU A 95 12.73 -5.60 -12.04
C LEU A 95 12.63 -7.12 -12.18
N PRO A 96 11.46 -7.67 -12.59
CA PRO A 96 11.26 -9.12 -12.72
C PRO A 96 12.23 -9.82 -13.69
N ASP A 97 12.78 -9.10 -14.66
CA ASP A 97 13.72 -9.58 -15.67
C ASP A 97 15.19 -9.58 -15.19
N GLY A 98 15.42 -9.24 -13.91
CA GLY A 98 16.76 -9.15 -13.32
C GLY A 98 17.50 -7.86 -13.68
N ILE A 99 16.86 -6.90 -14.34
CA ILE A 99 17.42 -5.56 -14.50
C ILE A 99 17.44 -4.88 -13.13
N THR A 100 18.59 -4.34 -12.74
CA THR A 100 18.73 -3.56 -11.50
C THR A 100 19.02 -2.11 -11.86
N GLN A 101 18.21 -1.19 -11.33
CA GLN A 101 18.44 0.24 -11.41
C GLN A 101 18.87 0.73 -10.02
N THR A 102 20.06 1.29 -9.92
CA THR A 102 20.60 1.82 -8.65
C THR A 102 20.81 3.31 -8.82
N ILE A 103 20.22 4.11 -7.93
CA ILE A 103 20.46 5.55 -7.85
C ILE A 103 21.29 5.85 -6.61
N VAL A 104 22.38 6.59 -6.79
CA VAL A 104 23.23 7.09 -5.71
C VAL A 104 23.61 8.54 -6.03
N GLY A 105 22.99 9.49 -5.34
CA GLY A 105 23.19 10.92 -5.60
C GLY A 105 22.70 11.29 -7.01
N ASP A 106 23.55 11.94 -7.79
CA ASP A 106 23.27 12.44 -9.15
C ASP A 106 23.38 11.37 -10.25
N ARG A 107 23.60 10.10 -9.89
CA ARG A 107 23.88 9.03 -10.86
C ARG A 107 22.90 7.89 -10.76
N MET A 108 22.44 7.43 -11.92
CA MET A 108 21.73 6.18 -12.09
C MET A 108 22.66 5.16 -12.76
N TYR A 109 22.69 3.98 -12.19
CA TYR A 109 23.41 2.82 -12.70
C TYR A 109 22.37 1.78 -13.08
N MET A 110 22.36 1.38 -14.34
CA MET A 110 21.51 0.31 -14.83
C MET A 110 22.38 -0.92 -15.09
N ARG A 111 22.03 -2.03 -14.43
CA ARG A 111 22.67 -3.33 -14.63
C ARG A 111 21.74 -4.24 -15.42
N MET A 112 22.21 -4.69 -16.57
CA MET A 112 21.49 -5.63 -17.45
C MET A 112 22.50 -6.59 -18.07
N GLN A 113 22.22 -7.90 -18.01
CA GLN A 113 23.11 -8.95 -18.56
C GLN A 113 24.57 -8.85 -18.08
N GLY A 114 24.77 -8.49 -16.81
CA GLY A 114 26.09 -8.34 -16.21
C GLY A 114 26.85 -7.05 -16.58
N GLN A 115 26.33 -6.27 -17.53
CA GLN A 115 26.89 -4.96 -17.90
C GLN A 115 26.28 -3.87 -17.04
N THR A 116 27.11 -2.91 -16.61
CA THR A 116 26.66 -1.70 -15.90
C THR A 116 26.76 -0.51 -16.85
N MET A 117 25.67 0.22 -17.03
CA MET A 117 25.66 1.51 -17.72
C MET A 117 25.38 2.62 -16.71
N GLU A 118 26.21 3.65 -16.72
CA GLU A 118 26.03 4.85 -15.91
C GLU A 118 25.35 5.95 -16.73
N LEU A 119 24.35 6.58 -16.12
CA LEU A 119 23.58 7.67 -16.69
C LEU A 119 23.55 8.82 -15.67
N PRO A 120 23.89 10.06 -16.07
CA PRO A 120 23.66 11.22 -15.21
C PRO A 120 22.16 11.43 -15.03
N LEU A 121 21.74 11.67 -13.81
CA LEU A 121 20.37 12.12 -13.55
C LEU A 121 20.25 13.61 -13.88
N GLN A 122 19.07 13.98 -14.36
CA GLN A 122 18.73 15.40 -14.50
C GLN A 122 18.67 16.02 -13.09
N GLU A 123 19.24 17.22 -12.96
CA GLU A 123 19.14 17.99 -11.71
C GLU A 123 17.66 18.15 -11.32
N GLY A 124 17.35 17.94 -10.04
CA GLY A 124 15.98 18.07 -9.52
C GLY A 124 15.13 16.80 -9.61
N MET A 125 15.56 15.75 -10.31
CA MET A 125 14.71 14.57 -10.53
C MET A 125 14.44 13.77 -9.24
N LEU A 126 15.45 13.66 -8.36
CA LEU A 126 15.29 12.99 -7.07
C LEU A 126 14.49 13.84 -6.08
N GLU A 127 14.71 15.14 -6.09
CA GLU A 127 13.96 16.11 -5.31
C GLU A 127 12.49 16.09 -5.70
N GLU A 128 12.18 16.04 -7.00
CA GLU A 128 10.83 15.91 -7.52
C GLU A 128 10.19 14.58 -7.10
N MET A 129 10.93 13.47 -7.16
CA MET A 129 10.43 12.16 -6.73
C MET A 129 10.09 12.16 -5.23
N ARG A 130 10.86 12.90 -4.42
CA ARG A 130 10.71 13.00 -2.97
C ARG A 130 9.91 14.23 -2.51
N ASP A 131 9.36 15.03 -3.42
CA ASP A 131 8.70 16.29 -3.07
C ASP A 131 7.50 16.02 -2.15
N ARG A 132 7.73 16.24 -0.85
CA ARG A 132 6.75 16.05 0.20
C ARG A 132 5.55 16.98 0.02
N GLY A 133 5.77 18.19 -0.50
CA GLY A 133 4.71 19.16 -0.78
C GLY A 133 3.81 18.67 -1.92
N ARG A 134 4.38 18.09 -2.98
CA ARG A 134 3.58 17.49 -4.07
C ARG A 134 2.80 16.28 -3.61
N ILE A 135 3.41 15.40 -2.81
CA ILE A 135 2.70 14.24 -2.25
C ILE A 135 1.55 14.74 -1.36
N ALA A 136 1.81 15.66 -0.43
CA ALA A 136 0.79 16.23 0.44
C ALA A 136 -0.35 16.91 -0.35
N ALA A 137 -0.04 17.73 -1.36
CA ALA A 137 -1.03 18.41 -2.20
C ALA A 137 -1.91 17.44 -3.01
N ARG A 138 -1.39 16.26 -3.37
CA ARG A 138 -2.21 15.19 -3.96
C ARG A 138 -3.16 14.61 -2.92
N GLN A 139 -2.67 14.37 -1.70
CA GLN A 139 -3.48 13.84 -0.60
C GLN A 139 -4.52 14.84 -0.05
N GLU A 140 -4.29 16.14 -0.17
CA GLU A 140 -5.27 17.18 0.21
C GLU A 140 -6.58 17.05 -0.59
N ARG A 141 -6.49 16.60 -1.86
CA ARG A 141 -7.64 16.35 -2.74
C ARG A 141 -8.17 14.91 -2.66
N ALA A 142 -7.62 14.10 -1.76
CA ALA A 142 -8.10 12.75 -1.51
C ALA A 142 -9.03 12.75 -0.28
N SER A 143 -10.05 11.89 -0.29
CA SER A 143 -10.86 11.56 0.87
C SER A 143 -10.44 10.23 1.47
N PHE A 144 -10.43 10.16 2.80
CA PHE A 144 -10.01 9.00 3.56
C PHE A 144 -11.16 8.48 4.40
N GLU A 145 -11.44 7.18 4.29
CA GLU A 145 -12.46 6.47 5.05
C GLU A 145 -11.80 5.35 5.84
N SER A 146 -12.09 5.25 7.14
CA SER A 146 -11.66 4.10 7.93
C SER A 146 -12.55 2.90 7.63
N LEU A 147 -11.93 1.77 7.28
CA LEU A 147 -12.60 0.49 7.02
C LEU A 147 -12.53 -0.47 8.21
N GLY A 148 -11.96 -0.05 9.33
CA GLY A 148 -11.80 -0.85 10.54
C GLY A 148 -10.48 -1.62 10.61
N ALA A 149 -10.46 -2.67 11.44
CA ALA A 149 -9.28 -3.51 11.65
C ALA A 149 -9.19 -4.62 10.60
N ASP A 150 -7.95 -4.99 10.24
CA ASP A 150 -7.60 -6.07 9.32
C ASP A 150 -6.21 -6.63 9.72
N SER A 151 -5.61 -7.47 8.88
CA SER A 151 -4.23 -7.93 9.07
C SER A 151 -3.48 -8.07 7.75
N VAL A 152 -2.17 -7.85 7.77
CA VAL A 152 -1.26 -8.06 6.63
C VAL A 152 -0.18 -9.04 7.07
N ALA A 153 -0.08 -10.19 6.40
CA ALA A 153 0.88 -11.24 6.74
C ALA A 153 0.87 -11.65 8.24
N GLY A 154 -0.30 -11.61 8.88
CA GLY A 154 -0.48 -11.91 10.31
C GLY A 154 -0.20 -10.76 11.27
N ALA A 155 0.29 -9.60 10.78
CA ALA A 155 0.43 -8.39 11.59
C ALA A 155 -0.91 -7.62 11.65
N PRO A 156 -1.36 -7.15 12.82
CA PRO A 156 -2.56 -6.34 12.94
C PRO A 156 -2.39 -5.02 12.20
N ALA A 157 -3.46 -4.58 11.52
CA ALA A 157 -3.47 -3.35 10.76
C ALA A 157 -4.81 -2.62 10.88
N ARG A 158 -4.77 -1.29 10.83
CA ARG A 158 -5.94 -0.47 10.53
C ARG A 158 -6.03 -0.24 9.04
N LYS A 159 -7.22 -0.42 8.48
CA LYS A 159 -7.48 -0.38 7.05
C LYS A 159 -8.20 0.91 6.67
N TYR A 160 -7.78 1.55 5.59
CA TYR A 160 -8.33 2.81 5.11
C TYR A 160 -8.56 2.75 3.61
N ARG A 161 -9.63 3.41 3.14
CA ARG A 161 -9.87 3.68 1.73
C ARG A 161 -9.48 5.12 1.42
N MET A 162 -8.76 5.29 0.33
CA MET A 162 -8.39 6.56 -0.26
C MET A 162 -9.07 6.68 -1.62
N THR A 163 -9.83 7.75 -1.84
CA THR A 163 -10.47 8.08 -3.12
C THR A 163 -10.12 9.51 -3.48
N HIS A 164 -10.02 9.80 -4.78
CA HIS A 164 -9.73 11.14 -5.28
C HIS A 164 -10.98 11.72 -5.95
N GLU A 165 -11.07 13.04 -6.02
CA GLU A 165 -12.15 13.71 -6.76
C GLU A 165 -12.00 13.52 -8.28
N ASP A 166 -10.76 13.43 -8.77
CA ASP A 166 -10.46 13.18 -10.17
C ASP A 166 -10.62 11.67 -10.48
N PRO A 167 -11.55 11.27 -11.39
CA PRO A 167 -11.72 9.88 -11.76
C PRO A 167 -10.50 9.28 -12.50
N ALA A 168 -9.55 10.11 -12.97
CA ALA A 168 -8.29 9.63 -13.52
C ALA A 168 -7.32 9.11 -12.44
N ASP A 169 -7.54 9.47 -11.17
CA ASP A 169 -6.76 8.99 -10.05
C ASP A 169 -7.44 7.74 -9.42
N PRO A 170 -6.87 6.54 -9.58
CA PRO A 170 -7.51 5.33 -9.08
C PRO A 170 -7.62 5.34 -7.55
N PRO A 171 -8.69 4.73 -6.99
CA PRO A 171 -8.81 4.55 -5.55
C PRO A 171 -7.72 3.61 -5.04
N ALA A 172 -7.34 3.79 -3.77
CA ALA A 172 -6.40 2.92 -3.09
C ALA A 172 -6.93 2.46 -1.74
N THR A 173 -6.47 1.30 -1.29
CA THR A 173 -6.66 0.81 0.07
C THR A 173 -5.31 0.76 0.77
N LEU A 174 -5.23 1.29 1.99
CA LEU A 174 -4.02 1.34 2.79
C LEU A 174 -4.22 0.53 4.07
N TRP A 175 -3.18 -0.17 4.49
CA TRP A 175 -3.10 -0.88 5.76
C TRP A 175 -1.94 -0.31 6.56
N ILE A 176 -2.23 0.22 7.75
CA ILE A 176 -1.26 0.85 8.64
C ILE A 176 -1.11 -0.01 9.88
N GLY A 177 0.13 -0.37 10.21
CA GLY A 177 0.46 -1.16 11.38
C GLY A 177 0.30 -0.38 12.68
N ASP A 178 0.36 -1.09 13.80
CA ASP A 178 0.33 -0.48 15.13
C ASP A 178 1.60 0.34 15.44
N ASP A 179 2.70 0.06 14.75
CA ASP A 179 3.93 0.84 14.77
C ASP A 179 3.82 2.18 14.01
N GLY A 180 2.68 2.42 13.36
CA GLY A 180 2.40 3.62 12.57
C GLY A 180 3.04 3.62 11.18
N TYR A 181 3.65 2.50 10.74
CA TYR A 181 4.16 2.39 9.37
C TYR A 181 3.08 1.81 8.43
N PRO A 182 3.08 2.21 7.14
CA PRO A 182 2.29 1.50 6.15
C PRO A 182 2.83 0.08 6.01
N LEU A 183 1.96 -0.92 6.03
CA LEU A 183 2.31 -2.32 5.79
C LEU A 183 1.99 -2.73 4.36
N GLN A 184 0.87 -2.22 3.84
CA GLN A 184 0.42 -2.50 2.48
C GLN A 184 -0.33 -1.32 1.89
N MET A 185 -0.18 -1.11 0.59
CA MET A 185 -1.03 -0.25 -0.22
C MET A 185 -1.48 -1.05 -1.44
N GLN A 186 -2.77 -1.01 -1.73
CA GLN A 186 -3.33 -1.60 -2.93
C GLN A 186 -3.98 -0.50 -3.75
N VAL A 187 -3.47 -0.24 -4.95
CA VAL A 187 -4.04 0.71 -5.89
C VAL A 187 -4.90 -0.07 -6.88
N ALA A 188 -6.14 0.36 -7.08
CA ALA A 188 -6.98 -0.21 -8.12
C ALA A 188 -6.29 -0.01 -9.48
N GLY A 189 -6.17 -1.09 -10.24
CA GLY A 189 -5.73 -1.01 -11.63
C GLY A 189 -6.91 -1.16 -12.56
N ASP A 190 -6.69 -0.89 -13.85
CA ASP A 190 -7.66 -1.20 -14.89
C ASP A 190 -7.88 -2.71 -14.96
N ASP A 191 -9.07 -3.12 -15.45
CA ASP A 191 -9.50 -4.53 -15.52
C ASP A 191 -8.46 -5.47 -16.16
N ALA A 192 -7.64 -4.94 -17.06
CA ALA A 192 -6.58 -5.65 -17.76
C ALA A 192 -5.33 -5.97 -16.92
N GLN A 193 -4.94 -5.06 -16.02
CA GLN A 193 -3.66 -5.13 -15.30
C GLN A 193 -3.83 -5.65 -13.88
N GLY A 194 -5.07 -5.67 -13.38
CA GLY A 194 -5.37 -6.00 -11.99
C GLY A 194 -4.84 -4.93 -11.04
N PRO A 195 -5.14 -5.06 -9.74
CA PRO A 195 -4.66 -4.11 -8.74
C PRO A 195 -3.13 -4.18 -8.59
N THR A 196 -2.50 -3.04 -8.39
CA THR A 196 -1.10 -2.98 -7.95
C THR A 196 -1.05 -3.10 -6.44
N THR A 197 -0.30 -4.07 -5.92
CA THR A 197 -0.14 -4.27 -4.47
C THR A 197 1.29 -3.97 -4.06
N ILE A 198 1.47 -3.07 -3.10
CA ILE A 198 2.76 -2.66 -2.57
C ILE A 198 2.82 -3.10 -1.11
N ARG A 199 3.82 -3.90 -0.73
CA ARG A 199 4.08 -4.29 0.65
C ARG A 199 5.35 -3.64 1.14
N TYR A 200 5.26 -2.96 2.28
CA TYR A 200 6.40 -2.30 2.89
C TYR A 200 6.91 -3.11 4.07
N SER A 201 8.24 -3.16 4.22
CA SER A 201 8.89 -3.90 5.28
C SER A 201 10.28 -3.35 5.56
N ARG A 202 10.93 -3.90 6.60
CA ARG A 202 12.33 -3.63 6.95
C ARG A 202 12.65 -2.14 7.12
N PHE A 203 11.75 -1.43 7.80
CA PHE A 203 11.97 -0.03 8.19
C PHE A 203 13.18 0.09 9.10
N ASP A 204 14.00 1.11 8.85
CA ASP A 204 15.19 1.47 9.65
C ASP A 204 16.17 0.29 9.82
N ASP A 205 16.22 -0.63 8.85
CA ASP A 205 17.11 -1.78 8.86
C ASP A 205 18.53 -1.39 8.38
N PRO A 206 19.56 -1.44 9.25
CA PRO A 206 20.93 -1.06 8.91
C PRO A 206 21.65 -2.04 7.97
N ALA A 207 21.05 -3.22 7.71
CA ALA A 207 21.55 -4.19 6.74
C ALA A 207 21.19 -3.79 5.29
N ILE A 208 20.22 -2.89 5.09
CA ILE A 208 19.90 -2.36 3.76
C ILE A 208 20.97 -1.34 3.39
N ARG A 209 21.83 -1.70 2.42
CA ARG A 209 22.90 -0.83 1.93
C ARG A 209 22.89 -0.76 0.42
N ILE A 210 22.93 0.46 -0.08
CA ILE A 210 22.93 0.76 -1.51
C ILE A 210 24.22 1.48 -1.84
N GLU A 211 25.19 0.73 -2.37
CA GLU A 211 26.49 1.25 -2.78
C GLU A 211 26.54 1.42 -4.31
N ARG A 212 27.49 2.23 -4.79
CA ARG A 212 27.72 2.34 -6.23
C ARG A 212 28.17 0.98 -6.76
N PRO A 213 27.66 0.53 -7.92
CA PRO A 213 28.15 -0.68 -8.55
C PRO A 213 29.63 -0.53 -8.93
N ASN A 214 30.41 -1.61 -8.73
CA ASN A 214 31.78 -1.75 -9.25
C ASN A 214 31.79 -2.03 -10.75
#